data_AF-A0A0H4A2L6-F1
#
_entry.id   AF-A0A0H4A2L6-F1
#
_cell.length_a   1.000
_cell.length_b   1.000
_cell.length_c   1.000
_cell.angle_alpha   90.00
_cell.angle_beta   90.00
_cell.angle_gamma   90.00
#
_symmetry.space_group_name_H-M   'P 1'
#
loop_
_entity.id
_entity.type
_entity.pdbx_description
1 polymer ?
#
loop_
_entity_poly.entity_id
_entity_poly.type
_entity_poly.pdbx_seq_one_letter_code
_entity_poly.pdbx_strand_id
1 'polypeptide(L)' 'MIKILKGDPSVSIGLYFETAWVLGVPLFEPDENQFAIKRKTNAKIEALLPNRVRRKKVILDDDF' A
#
# COMPACT_ATOMS: atom_id res chain seq x y z
N MET A 1 -2.97 17.34 14.40
CA MET A 1 -3.00 16.39 13.25
C MET A 1 -2.12 15.19 13.59
N ILE A 2 -2.49 13.97 13.19
CA ILE A 2 -1.76 12.75 13.56
C ILE A 2 -0.54 12.59 12.63
N LYS A 3 0.68 12.68 13.19
CA LYS A 3 1.96 12.68 12.46
C LYS A 3 2.18 11.43 11.58
N ILE A 4 1.78 10.27 12.07
CA ILE A 4 1.91 8.98 11.36
C ILE A 4 1.19 8.99 10.00
N LEU A 5 0.07 9.71 9.87
CA LEU A 5 -0.70 9.80 8.62
C LEU A 5 -0.04 10.71 7.58
N LYS A 6 1.02 11.42 7.96
CA LYS A 6 1.76 12.34 7.09
C LYS A 6 3.13 11.82 6.70
N GLY A 7 3.52 10.63 7.16
CA GLY A 7 4.86 10.13 6.93
C GLY A 7 5.94 11.01 7.58
N ASP A 8 5.63 11.65 8.72
CA ASP A 8 6.57 12.52 9.42
C ASP A 8 7.83 11.70 9.80
N PRO A 9 9.05 12.14 9.40
CA PRO A 9 10.28 11.39 9.62
C PRO A 9 10.66 11.29 11.11
N SER A 10 10.06 12.09 11.99
CA SER A 10 10.27 11.97 13.44
C SER A 10 9.57 10.74 14.04
N VAL A 11 8.72 10.05 13.28
CA VAL A 11 7.99 8.88 13.76
C VAL A 11 8.85 7.64 13.53
N SER A 12 9.08 6.87 14.59
CA SER A 12 9.87 5.64 14.48
C SER A 12 9.18 4.62 13.56
N ILE A 13 9.98 3.89 12.80
CA ILE A 13 9.45 2.85 11.90
C ILE A 13 8.67 1.76 12.67
N GLY A 14 9.09 1.46 13.90
CA GLY A 14 8.40 0.50 14.78
C GLY A 14 6.94 0.88 15.05
N LEU A 15 6.64 2.17 15.22
CA LEU A 15 5.26 2.63 15.46
C LEU A 15 4.35 2.36 14.26
N TYR A 16 4.87 2.41 13.03
CA TYR A 16 4.11 2.04 11.84
C TYR A 16 3.76 0.54 11.84
N PHE A 17 4.71 -0.32 12.22
CA PHE A 17 4.47 -1.76 12.33
C PHE A 17 3.45 -2.11 13.41
N GLU A 18 3.58 -1.51 14.60
CA GLU A 18 2.63 -1.70 15.69
C GLU A 18 1.22 -1.23 15.32
N THR A 19 1.12 -0.05 14.70
CA THR A 19 -0.17 0.50 14.28
C THR A 19 -0.82 -0.40 13.24
N ALA A 20 -0.06 -0.90 12.27
CA ALA A 20 -0.55 -1.85 11.28
C ALA A 20 -1.04 -3.15 11.92
N TRP A 21 -0.31 -3.67 12.92
CA TRP A 21 -0.73 -4.84 13.68
C TRP A 21 -2.06 -4.61 14.41
N VAL A 22 -2.19 -3.51 15.16
CA VAL A 22 -3.42 -3.15 15.89
C VAL A 22 -4.62 -2.99 14.96
N LEU A 23 -4.39 -2.43 13.76
CA LEU A 23 -5.44 -2.23 12.77
C LEU A 23 -5.71 -3.46 11.88
N GLY A 24 -4.96 -4.55 12.05
CA GLY A 24 -5.08 -5.74 11.21
C GLY A 24 -4.70 -5.49 9.75
N VAL A 25 -3.78 -4.55 9.49
CA VAL A 25 -3.24 -4.26 8.16
C VAL A 25 -2.01 -5.13 7.93
N PRO A 26 -2.08 -6.17 7.08
CA PRO A 26 -0.92 -7.01 6.78
C PRO A 26 0.08 -6.22 5.93
N LEU A 27 1.26 -5.94 6.51
CA LEU A 27 2.35 -5.24 5.81
C LEU A 27 3.25 -6.19 5.02
N PHE A 28 3.34 -7.44 5.46
CA PHE A 28 4.18 -8.46 4.87
C PHE A 28 3.33 -9.68 4.53
N GLU A 29 3.64 -10.32 3.40
CA GLU A 29 3.10 -11.63 3.05
C GLU A 29 4.25 -12.64 3.09
N PRO A 30 4.08 -13.78 3.77
CA PRO A 30 5.15 -14.78 3.90
C PRO A 30 5.42 -15.54 2.60
N ASP A 31 4.49 -15.50 1.64
CA ASP A 31 4.65 -16.13 0.32
C ASP A 31 4.82 -15.05 -0.75
N GLU A 32 5.98 -15.06 -1.40
CA GLU A 32 6.36 -14.13 -2.47
C GLU A 32 5.35 -14.13 -3.63
N ASN A 33 4.67 -15.26 -3.86
CA ASN A 33 3.68 -15.39 -4.93
C ASN A 33 2.31 -14.78 -4.57
N GLN A 34 2.02 -14.52 -3.30
CA GLN A 34 0.73 -13.96 -2.88
C GLN A 34 0.47 -12.60 -3.51
N PHE A 35 1.49 -11.76 -3.69
CA PHE A 35 1.33 -10.48 -4.37
C PHE A 35 0.94 -10.65 -5.84
N ALA A 36 1.57 -11.60 -6.55
CA ALA A 36 1.22 -11.91 -7.93
C ALA A 36 -0.22 -12.44 -8.05
N ILE A 37 -0.64 -13.28 -7.10
CA ILE A 37 -2.01 -13.81 -7.01
C ILE A 37 -3.01 -12.68 -6.74
N LYS A 38 -2.79 -11.85 -5.71
CA LYS A 38 -3.64 -10.71 -5.39
C LYS A 38 -3.73 -9.73 -6.56
N ARG A 39 -2.62 -9.45 -7.24
CA ARG A 39 -2.59 -8.59 -8.43
C ARG A 39 -3.45 -9.16 -9.56
N LYS A 40 -3.35 -10.47 -9.84
CA LYS A 40 -4.16 -11.14 -10.87
C LYS A 40 -5.65 -11.11 -10.53
N THR A 41 -6.00 -11.29 -9.26
CA THR A 41 -7.39 -11.20 -8.78
C THR A 41 -7.93 -9.78 -8.90
N ASN A 42 -7.15 -8.79 -8.45
CA ASN A 42 -7.56 -7.38 -8.46
C ASN A 42 -7.67 -6.83 -9.89
N ALA A 43 -6.86 -7.29 -10.84
CA ALA A 43 -6.93 -6.87 -12.24
C ALA A 43 -8.33 -7.06 -12.85
N LYS A 44 -9.06 -8.10 -12.44
CA LYS A 44 -10.45 -8.33 -12.90
C LYS A 44 -11.40 -7.25 -12.39
N ILE A 45 -11.25 -6.85 -11.14
CA ILE A 45 -12.07 -5.80 -10.52
C ILE A 45 -11.70 -4.44 -11.11
N GLU A 46 -10.40 -4.15 -11.25
CA GLU A 46 -9.91 -2.91 -11.85
C GLU A 46 -10.40 -2.70 -13.29
N ALA A 47 -10.52 -3.78 -14.07
CA ALA A 47 -11.06 -3.72 -15.43
C ALA A 47 -12.53 -3.25 -15.48
N LEU A 48 -13.30 -3.47 -14.41
CA LEU A 48 -14.70 -3.04 -14.27
C LEU A 48 -14.84 -1.63 -13.71
N LEU A 49 -13.75 -1.02 -13.21
CA LEU A 49 -13.81 0.31 -12.61
C LEU A 49 -13.90 1.41 -13.69
N PRO A 50 -14.73 2.45 -13.49
CA PRO A 50 -14.84 3.57 -14.41
C PRO A 50 -13.50 4.30 -14.63
N ASN A 51 -13.30 4.88 -15.83
CA ASN A 51 -12.09 5.66 -16.12
C ASN A 51 -11.82 6.77 -15.10
N ARG A 52 -12.87 7.41 -14.55
CA ARG A 52 -12.74 8.51 -13.57
C ARG A 52 -12.05 8.11 -12.25
N VAL A 53 -12.03 6.82 -11.90
CA VAL A 53 -11.41 6.33 -10.65
C VAL A 53 -10.04 5.69 -10.87
N ARG A 54 -9.59 5.57 -12.13
CA ARG A 54 -8.23 5.08 -12.42
C ARG A 54 -7.22 6.09 -11.90
N ARG A 55 -6.31 5.65 -11.02
CA ARG A 55 -5.20 6.49 -10.56
C ARG A 55 -4.35 6.90 -11.76
N LYS A 56 -4.01 8.19 -11.88
CA LYS A 56 -3.01 8.64 -12.86
C LYS A 56 -1.71 7.90 -12.57
N LYS A 57 -1.08 7.37 -13.62
CA LYS A 57 0.26 6.79 -13.53
C LYS A 57 1.21 7.92 -13.14
N VAL A 58 1.63 7.92 -11.88
CA VAL A 58 2.72 8.77 -11.41
C VAL A 58 4.00 8.08 -11.83
N ILE A 59 4.81 8.75 -12.64
CA ILE A 59 6.18 8.32 -12.89
C ILE A 59 6.92 8.68 -11.60
N LEU A 60 7.27 7.67 -10.81
CA LEU A 60 8.16 7.85 -9.68
C LEU A 60 9.57 7.97 -10.25
N ASP A 61 10.23 9.09 -9.97
CA ASP A 61 11.67 9.22 -10.05
C ASP A 61 12.20 8.60 -8.75
N ASP A 62 12.76 7.40 -8.85
CA ASP A 62 13.25 6.62 -7.71
C ASP A 62 14.78 6.64 -7.77
N ASP A 63 15.37 7.66 -7.14
CA ASP A 63 16.81 7.94 -7.07
C ASP A 63 17.43 7.53 -5.73
N PHE A 64 16.73 6.68 -4.97
CA PHE A 64 17.23 6.06 -3.74
C PHE A 64 18.16 4.86 -3.98
#